data_AF-K0IKY3-F1
#
_entry.id   AF-K0IKY3-F1
#
_cell.length_a   1.000
_cell.length_b   1.000
_cell.length_c   1.000
_cell.angle_alpha   90.00
_cell.angle_beta   90.00
_cell.angle_gamma   90.00
#
_symmetry.space_group_name_H-M   'P 1'
#
loop_
_entity.id
_entity.type
_entity.pdbx_description
1 polymer ?
#
loop_
_entity_poly.entity_id
_entity_poly.type
_entity_poly.pdbx_seq_one_letter_code
_entity_poly.pdbx_strand_id
1 'polypeptide(L)'
;MDEVDQIRQPQVLYTLARYGFGLLMISNHSFINWDLDGRIKSSLILNEVEFKPYSKEELYDIINQRVSFALRPRRIEPHLIRAVSVMAEGDARVGLLMLKASAKNAEARSADNITLDDVKTSLKGARRLRVSYLLKLNEHQRVLYDIMKKRIRITSADLYKEYRRSTPKPLVDRAYRRHMQRMIQLGLVKEEGSGRWKRYEAVS
;
A
#
# COMPACT_ATOMS: atom_id res chain seq x y z
N MET A 1 -6.46 -15.00 7.63
CA MET A 1 -5.05 -14.95 7.21
C MET A 1 -4.90 -13.77 6.28
N ASP A 2 -4.07 -12.80 6.68
CA ASP A 2 -3.78 -11.63 5.86
C ASP A 2 -2.59 -11.90 4.94
N GLU A 3 -2.53 -11.23 3.79
CA GLU A 3 -1.51 -11.38 2.74
C GLU A 3 -1.20 -12.86 2.41
N VAL A 4 -2.24 -13.67 2.28
CA VAL A 4 -2.10 -15.13 2.14
C VAL A 4 -1.43 -15.54 0.82
N ASP A 5 -1.36 -14.64 -0.18
CA ASP A 5 -0.54 -14.80 -1.39
C ASP A 5 0.98 -14.89 -1.10
N GLN A 6 1.41 -14.47 0.10
CA GLN A 6 2.80 -14.56 0.54
C GLN A 6 3.12 -15.85 1.31
N ILE A 7 2.16 -16.77 1.45
CA ILE A 7 2.34 -18.00 2.21
C ILE A 7 3.40 -18.90 1.56
N ARG A 8 4.39 -19.32 2.35
CA ARG A 8 5.53 -20.10 1.86
C ARG A 8 5.26 -21.59 1.72
N GLN A 9 4.34 -22.09 2.54
CA GLN A 9 3.99 -23.51 2.59
C GLN A 9 2.48 -23.63 2.37
N PRO A 10 2.02 -23.74 1.11
CA PRO A 10 0.60 -23.79 0.83
C PRO A 10 -0.10 -25.02 1.39
N GLN A 11 0.67 -26.06 1.77
CA GLN A 11 0.15 -27.25 2.45
C GLN A 11 -0.57 -26.92 3.77
N VAL A 12 -0.21 -25.81 4.44
CA VAL A 12 -0.94 -25.33 5.62
C VAL A 12 -2.39 -25.02 5.27
N LEU A 13 -2.67 -24.47 4.08
CA LEU A 13 -4.04 -24.19 3.64
C LEU A 13 -4.85 -25.47 3.46
N TYR A 14 -4.21 -26.51 2.91
CA TYR A 14 -4.82 -27.83 2.75
C TYR A 14 -5.15 -28.48 4.08
N THR A 15 -4.21 -28.43 5.04
CA THR A 15 -4.43 -28.92 6.39
C THR A 15 -5.58 -28.16 7.04
N LEU A 16 -5.54 -26.82 7.07
CA LEU A 16 -6.59 -26.04 7.72
C LEU A 16 -7.98 -26.26 7.11
N ALA A 17 -8.07 -26.37 5.78
CA ALA A 17 -9.31 -26.67 5.09
C ALA A 17 -9.88 -28.05 5.48
N ARG A 18 -9.03 -29.07 5.59
CA ARG A 18 -9.45 -30.44 5.94
C ARG A 18 -9.85 -30.62 7.40
N TYR A 19 -9.27 -29.85 8.31
CA TYR A 19 -9.61 -29.91 9.73
C TYR A 19 -10.92 -29.17 10.07
N GLY A 20 -11.62 -28.60 9.07
CA GLY A 20 -12.94 -28.00 9.25
C GLY A 20 -12.92 -26.56 9.78
N PHE A 21 -11.79 -25.85 9.68
CA PHE A 21 -11.72 -24.45 10.06
C PHE A 21 -12.38 -23.54 9.00
N GLY A 22 -13.13 -22.54 9.46
CA GLY A 22 -13.56 -21.44 8.60
C GLY A 22 -12.35 -20.56 8.24
N LEU A 23 -12.04 -20.46 6.95
CA LEU A 23 -10.90 -19.69 6.46
C LEU A 23 -11.35 -18.36 5.85
N LEU A 24 -10.99 -17.26 6.51
CA LEU A 24 -11.00 -15.92 5.89
C LEU A 24 -9.59 -15.61 5.39
N MET A 25 -9.46 -15.32 4.10
CA MET A 25 -8.19 -15.12 3.42
C MET A 25 -8.20 -13.78 2.69
N ILE A 26 -7.20 -12.95 2.96
CA ILE A 26 -7.05 -11.62 2.35
C ILE A 26 -5.79 -11.63 1.49
N SER A 27 -5.91 -11.14 0.27
CA SER A 27 -4.87 -11.17 -0.75
C SER A 27 -4.98 -9.95 -1.65
N ASN A 28 -3.83 -9.45 -2.11
CA ASN A 28 -3.78 -8.39 -3.13
C ASN A 28 -3.92 -8.95 -4.56
N HIS A 29 -3.95 -10.27 -4.71
CA HIS A 29 -4.07 -10.96 -5.99
C HIS A 29 -5.23 -11.94 -5.97
N SER A 30 -5.96 -12.01 -7.08
CA SER A 30 -7.00 -13.02 -7.22
C SER A 30 -6.45 -14.43 -7.03
N PHE A 31 -7.23 -15.26 -6.34
CA PHE A 31 -6.86 -16.64 -6.03
C PHE A 31 -6.64 -17.50 -7.28
N ILE A 32 -7.29 -17.16 -8.40
CA ILE A 32 -7.11 -17.86 -9.67
C ILE A 32 -5.65 -17.85 -10.14
N ASN A 33 -4.92 -16.78 -9.81
CA ASN A 33 -3.53 -16.57 -10.21
C ASN A 33 -2.52 -17.28 -9.31
N TRP A 34 -2.98 -18.03 -8.31
CA TRP A 34 -2.08 -18.71 -7.40
C TRP A 34 -1.64 -20.06 -7.98
N ASP A 35 -0.33 -20.29 -7.89
CA ASP A 35 0.30 -21.54 -8.26
C ASP A 35 0.19 -22.53 -7.09
N LEU A 36 -1.01 -23.11 -6.95
CA LEU A 36 -1.33 -24.14 -5.97
C LEU A 36 -1.61 -25.46 -6.68
N ASP A 37 -1.15 -26.56 -6.07
CA ASP A 37 -1.54 -27.91 -6.47
C ASP A 37 -3.07 -28.03 -6.47
N GLY A 38 -3.62 -28.72 -7.49
CA GLY A 38 -5.04 -28.95 -7.66
C GLY A 38 -5.72 -29.51 -6.41
N ARG A 39 -5.04 -30.34 -5.61
CA ARG A 39 -5.57 -30.86 -4.34
C ARG A 39 -5.89 -29.77 -3.33
N ILE A 40 -5.06 -28.74 -3.27
CA ILE A 40 -5.21 -27.61 -2.35
C ILE A 40 -6.35 -26.72 -2.84
N LYS A 41 -6.40 -26.42 -4.15
CA LYS A 41 -7.49 -25.65 -4.76
C LYS A 41 -8.84 -26.31 -4.53
N SER A 42 -8.94 -27.62 -4.79
CA SER A 42 -10.17 -28.39 -4.58
C SER A 42 -10.59 -28.45 -3.11
N SER A 43 -9.64 -28.47 -2.17
CA SER A 43 -9.97 -28.51 -0.74
C SER A 43 -10.52 -27.20 -0.17
N LEU A 44 -10.17 -26.07 -0.78
CA LEU A 44 -10.43 -24.75 -0.22
C LEU A 44 -11.83 -24.21 -0.52
N ILE A 45 -12.52 -24.73 -1.56
CA ILE A 45 -13.89 -24.35 -1.99
C ILE A 45 -14.15 -22.84 -1.74
N LEU A 46 -13.35 -21.99 -2.38
CA LEU A 46 -13.33 -20.57 -2.05
C LEU A 46 -14.47 -19.81 -2.70
N ASN A 47 -15.09 -18.94 -1.91
CA ASN A 47 -15.92 -17.85 -2.41
C ASN A 47 -15.07 -16.59 -2.45
N GLU A 48 -14.69 -16.15 -3.66
CA GLU A 48 -13.88 -14.96 -3.85
C GLU A 48 -14.76 -13.71 -3.84
N VAL A 49 -14.34 -12.71 -3.06
CA VAL A 49 -14.95 -11.37 -3.05
C VAL A 49 -13.89 -10.39 -3.50
N GLU A 50 -14.08 -9.80 -4.68
CA GLU A 50 -13.17 -8.79 -5.22
C GLU A 50 -13.44 -7.42 -4.58
N PHE A 51 -12.39 -6.83 -4.01
CA PHE A 51 -12.41 -5.44 -3.52
C PHE A 51 -11.83 -4.53 -4.60
N LYS A 52 -12.72 -3.85 -5.33
CA LYS A 52 -12.31 -2.85 -6.33
C LYS A 52 -11.75 -1.60 -5.64
N PRO A 53 -10.89 -0.82 -6.33
CA PRO A 53 -10.53 0.51 -5.85
C PRO A 53 -11.78 1.33 -5.58
N TYR A 54 -11.75 2.14 -4.54
CA TYR A 54 -12.90 2.95 -4.17
C TYR A 54 -13.21 3.96 -5.28
N SER A 55 -14.50 4.15 -5.54
CA SER A 55 -15.00 5.29 -6.31
C SER A 55 -14.72 6.61 -5.57
N LYS A 56 -14.86 7.72 -6.30
CA LYS A 56 -14.66 9.07 -5.71
C LYS A 56 -15.68 9.35 -4.62
N GLU A 57 -16.88 8.82 -4.78
CA GLU A 57 -18.01 8.94 -3.87
C GLU A 57 -17.78 8.10 -2.60
N GLU A 58 -17.35 6.85 -2.74
CA GLU A 58 -16.99 6.02 -1.58
C GLU A 58 -15.81 6.61 -0.80
N LEU A 59 -14.80 7.13 -1.49
CA LEU A 59 -13.69 7.84 -0.84
C LEU A 59 -14.18 9.08 -0.10
N TYR A 60 -15.08 9.85 -0.70
CA TYR A 60 -15.68 11.00 -0.05
C TYR A 60 -16.39 10.59 1.24
N ASP A 61 -17.20 9.53 1.21
CA ASP A 61 -17.93 9.05 2.37
C ASP A 61 -16.98 8.56 3.47
N ILE A 62 -15.97 7.77 3.12
CA ILE A 62 -14.94 7.28 4.06
C ILE A 62 -14.20 8.46 4.70
N ILE A 63 -13.75 9.42 3.90
CA ILE A 63 -12.97 10.57 4.40
C ILE A 63 -13.88 11.48 5.23
N ASN A 64 -15.11 11.74 4.79
CA ASN A 64 -16.08 12.56 5.50
C ASN A 64 -16.48 11.93 6.85
N GLN A 65 -16.65 10.61 6.88
CA GLN A 65 -16.84 9.86 8.12
C GLN A 65 -15.63 10.03 9.06
N ARG A 66 -14.40 10.02 8.53
CA ARG A 66 -13.21 10.25 9.36
C ARG A 66 -13.10 11.69 9.85
N VAL A 67 -13.54 12.67 9.07
CA VAL A 67 -13.61 14.08 9.48
C VAL A 67 -14.49 14.25 10.70
N SER A 68 -15.66 13.60 10.76
CA SER A 68 -16.58 13.74 11.89
C SER A 68 -16.02 13.20 13.21
N PHE A 69 -15.10 12.23 13.16
CA PHE A 69 -14.41 11.69 14.34
C PHE A 69 -13.11 12.43 14.69
N ALA A 70 -12.41 12.98 13.70
CA ALA A 70 -11.03 13.46 13.87
C ALA A 70 -10.90 14.99 13.93
N LEU A 71 -11.88 15.74 13.41
CA LEU A 71 -11.85 17.20 13.38
C LEU A 71 -13.03 17.77 14.17
N ARG A 72 -12.85 18.97 14.74
CA ARG A 72 -13.99 19.71 15.29
C ARG A 72 -15.01 20.02 14.17
N PRO A 73 -16.30 20.16 14.49
CA PRO A 73 -17.31 20.51 13.50
C PRO A 73 -16.94 21.79 12.71
N ARG A 74 -17.25 21.80 11.42
CA ARG A 74 -17.06 22.95 10.49
C ARG A 74 -15.61 23.43 10.30
N ARG A 75 -14.63 22.56 10.57
CA ARG A 75 -13.20 22.87 10.36
C ARG A 75 -12.72 22.62 8.93
N ILE A 76 -13.51 21.93 8.11
CA ILE A 76 -13.22 21.68 6.69
C ILE A 76 -14.51 21.74 5.90
N GLU A 77 -14.46 22.43 4.76
CA GLU A 77 -15.61 22.54 3.85
C GLU A 77 -15.79 21.26 3.02
N PRO A 78 -17.04 20.82 2.73
CA PRO A 78 -17.30 19.58 1.99
C PRO A 78 -16.61 19.49 0.62
N HIS A 79 -16.46 20.63 -0.08
CA HIS A 79 -15.78 20.66 -1.38
C HIS A 79 -14.28 20.33 -1.27
N LEU A 80 -13.64 20.59 -0.12
CA LEU A 80 -12.25 20.21 0.14
C LEU A 80 -12.11 18.71 0.40
N ILE A 81 -13.08 18.11 1.09
CA ILE A 81 -13.15 16.65 1.25
C ILE A 81 -13.28 15.98 -0.12
N ARG A 82 -14.14 16.51 -1.01
CA ARG A 82 -14.23 16.05 -2.40
C ARG A 82 -12.90 16.17 -3.14
N ALA A 83 -12.18 17.29 -2.99
CA ALA A 83 -10.88 17.46 -3.61
C ALA A 83 -9.87 16.39 -3.16
N VAL A 84 -9.79 16.10 -1.85
CA VAL A 84 -8.94 15.03 -1.31
C VAL A 84 -9.35 13.67 -1.88
N SER A 85 -10.65 13.40 -1.98
CA SER A 85 -11.19 12.13 -2.50
C SER A 85 -10.80 11.90 -3.95
N VAL A 86 -10.86 12.94 -4.79
CA VAL A 86 -10.41 12.87 -6.19
C VAL A 86 -8.90 12.64 -6.27
N MET A 87 -8.11 13.32 -5.45
CA MET A 87 -6.64 13.20 -5.44
C MET A 87 -6.12 11.87 -4.88
N ALA A 88 -6.96 11.12 -4.17
CA ALA A 88 -6.59 9.84 -3.57
C ALA A 88 -6.62 8.65 -4.54
N GLU A 89 -7.14 8.83 -5.76
CA GLU A 89 -7.09 7.85 -6.87
C GLU A 89 -7.51 6.42 -6.48
N GLY A 90 -8.58 6.30 -5.69
CA GLY A 90 -9.13 5.00 -5.27
C GLY A 90 -8.47 4.37 -4.04
N ASP A 91 -7.43 5.00 -3.46
CA ASP A 91 -6.78 4.52 -2.22
C ASP A 91 -7.16 5.41 -1.02
N ALA A 92 -8.04 4.89 -0.17
CA ALA A 92 -8.47 5.57 1.05
C ALA A 92 -7.30 5.94 1.97
N ARG A 93 -6.21 5.15 1.99
CA ARG A 93 -5.03 5.46 2.81
C ARG A 93 -4.38 6.75 2.37
N VAL A 94 -4.29 6.99 1.05
CA VAL A 94 -3.75 8.24 0.49
C VAL A 94 -4.62 9.41 0.90
N GLY A 95 -5.94 9.30 0.72
CA GLY A 95 -6.89 10.34 1.10
C GLY A 95 -6.83 10.71 2.59
N LEU A 96 -6.76 9.70 3.48
CA LEU A 96 -6.63 9.93 4.91
C LEU A 96 -5.27 10.53 5.30
N LEU A 97 -4.18 10.14 4.62
CA LEU A 97 -2.87 10.76 4.83
C LEU A 97 -2.87 12.24 4.42
N MET A 98 -3.51 12.55 3.28
CA MET A 98 -3.67 13.92 2.80
C MET A 98 -4.51 14.75 3.77
N LEU A 99 -5.65 14.22 4.25
CA LEU A 99 -6.47 14.89 5.25
C LEU A 99 -5.67 15.24 6.51
N LYS A 100 -4.91 14.26 7.03
CA LYS A 100 -4.03 14.46 8.19
C LYS A 100 -2.98 15.54 7.94
N ALA A 101 -2.36 15.53 6.77
CA ALA A 101 -1.36 16.53 6.40
C ALA A 101 -1.99 17.93 6.22
N SER A 102 -3.18 18.04 5.64
CA SER A 102 -3.93 19.30 5.52
C SER A 102 -4.27 19.88 6.89
N ALA A 103 -4.72 19.04 7.84
CA ALA A 103 -5.00 19.48 9.21
C ALA A 103 -3.74 20.01 9.90
N LYS A 104 -2.61 19.29 9.78
CA LYS A 104 -1.32 19.75 10.32
C LYS A 104 -0.84 21.06 9.71
N ASN A 105 -1.08 21.27 8.42
CA ASN A 105 -0.72 22.53 7.75
C ASN A 105 -1.54 23.69 8.33
N ALA A 106 -2.85 23.49 8.57
CA ALA A 106 -3.71 24.48 9.22
C ALA A 106 -3.27 24.77 10.66
N GLU A 107 -2.94 23.74 11.44
CA GLU A 107 -2.38 23.89 12.80
C GLU A 107 -1.07 24.68 12.80
N ALA A 108 -0.16 24.38 11.87
CA ALA A 108 1.15 25.04 11.78
C ALA A 108 1.03 26.56 11.50
N ARG A 109 -0.03 26.98 10.82
CA ARG A 109 -0.35 28.41 10.60
C ARG A 109 -1.31 28.99 11.65
N SER A 110 -1.52 28.28 12.76
CA SER A 110 -2.43 28.67 13.85
C SER A 110 -3.85 29.00 13.38
N ALA A 111 -4.33 28.27 12.38
CA ALA A 111 -5.65 28.49 11.82
C ALA A 111 -6.62 27.41 12.20
N ASP A 112 -7.85 27.85 12.41
CA ASP A 112 -8.95 26.98 12.79
C ASP A 112 -9.49 26.16 11.62
N ASN A 113 -9.54 26.69 10.40
CA ASN A 113 -10.18 26.01 9.27
C ASN A 113 -9.16 25.56 8.23
N ILE A 114 -9.32 24.34 7.71
CA ILE A 114 -8.54 23.79 6.59
C ILE A 114 -8.97 24.49 5.30
N THR A 115 -7.99 24.95 4.53
CA THR A 115 -8.18 25.66 3.26
C THR A 115 -7.79 24.81 2.07
N LEU A 116 -8.15 25.27 0.86
CA LEU A 116 -7.70 24.65 -0.38
C LEU A 116 -6.17 24.63 -0.51
N ASP A 117 -5.48 25.65 0.00
CA ASP A 117 -4.02 25.68 -0.04
C ASP A 117 -3.42 24.61 0.86
N ASP A 118 -3.98 24.35 2.04
CA ASP A 118 -3.55 23.26 2.92
C ASP A 118 -3.69 21.89 2.22
N VAL A 119 -4.76 21.70 1.44
CA VAL A 119 -4.99 20.47 0.64
C VAL A 119 -4.03 20.37 -0.54
N LYS A 120 -3.79 21.45 -1.27
CA LYS A 120 -2.82 21.45 -2.38
C LYS A 120 -1.40 21.21 -1.88
N THR A 121 -1.04 21.87 -0.78
CA THR A 121 0.25 21.68 -0.13
C THR A 121 0.34 20.36 0.59
N SER A 122 -0.77 19.71 0.99
CA SER A 122 -0.74 18.36 1.55
C SER A 122 -0.42 17.30 0.51
N LEU A 123 -0.60 17.55 -0.80
CA LEU A 123 -0.02 16.69 -1.84
C LEU A 123 1.51 16.81 -1.86
N LYS A 124 2.04 18.04 -1.79
CA LYS A 124 3.49 18.28 -1.64
C LYS A 124 4.02 17.80 -0.28
N GLY A 125 3.19 17.87 0.76
CA GLY A 125 3.45 17.47 2.14
C GLY A 125 3.42 15.96 2.30
N ALA A 126 2.51 15.26 1.60
CA ALA A 126 2.52 13.82 1.40
C ALA A 126 3.77 13.41 0.64
N ARG A 127 4.20 14.19 -0.37
CA ARG A 127 5.50 14.03 -1.02
C ARG A 127 6.69 14.31 -0.09
N ARG A 128 6.60 15.29 0.83
CA ARG A 128 7.62 15.55 1.88
C ARG A 128 7.62 14.48 2.97
N LEU A 129 6.47 13.93 3.35
CA LEU A 129 6.33 12.76 4.22
C LEU A 129 6.95 11.55 3.53
N ARG A 130 6.68 11.37 2.23
CA ARG A 130 7.36 10.41 1.37
C ARG A 130 8.88 10.62 1.43
N VAL A 131 9.38 11.84 1.22
CA VAL A 131 10.81 12.20 1.41
C VAL A 131 11.30 11.90 2.83
N SER A 132 10.52 12.15 3.87
CA SER A 132 10.88 11.85 5.25
C SER A 132 10.96 10.33 5.51
N TYR A 133 10.10 9.54 4.86
CA TYR A 133 10.19 8.09 4.86
C TYR A 133 11.40 7.62 4.06
N LEU A 134 11.73 8.27 2.93
CA LEU A 134 12.96 8.03 2.17
C LEU A 134 14.23 8.30 2.99
N LEU A 135 14.23 9.37 3.79
CA LEU A 135 15.33 9.71 4.70
C LEU A 135 15.46 8.70 5.86
N LYS A 136 14.38 8.02 6.23
CA LYS A 136 14.34 6.99 7.28
C LYS A 136 14.53 5.56 6.74
N LEU A 137 14.72 5.38 5.44
CA LEU A 137 15.03 4.07 4.89
C LEU A 137 16.38 3.60 5.43
N ASN A 138 16.42 2.34 5.85
CA ASN A 138 17.70 1.71 6.18
C ASN A 138 18.52 1.48 4.89
N GLU A 139 19.80 1.15 5.06
CA GLU A 139 20.76 0.99 3.96
C GLU A 139 20.21 0.08 2.84
N HIS A 140 19.65 -1.07 3.19
CA HIS A 140 19.11 -2.01 2.21
C HIS A 140 17.86 -1.50 1.49
N GLN A 141 16.93 -0.87 2.20
CA GLN A 141 15.74 -0.26 1.60
C GLN A 141 16.13 0.86 0.64
N ARG A 142 17.17 1.64 0.98
CA ARG A 142 17.64 2.73 0.14
C ARG A 142 18.25 2.23 -1.16
N VAL A 143 19.10 1.20 -1.11
CA VAL A 143 19.65 0.55 -2.31
C VAL A 143 18.54 0.01 -3.21
N LEU A 144 17.54 -0.66 -2.62
CA LEU A 144 16.39 -1.16 -3.38
C LEU A 144 15.62 -0.03 -4.06
N TYR A 145 15.32 1.03 -3.31
CA TYR A 145 14.63 2.20 -3.81
C TYR A 145 15.40 2.90 -4.94
N ASP A 146 16.71 3.04 -4.82
CA ASP A 146 17.55 3.68 -5.84
C ASP A 146 17.64 2.85 -7.13
N ILE A 147 17.67 1.51 -7.04
CA ILE A 147 17.59 0.63 -8.21
C ILE A 147 16.25 0.82 -8.93
N MET A 148 15.15 0.82 -8.19
CA MET A 148 13.81 1.06 -8.74
C MET A 148 13.65 2.48 -9.31
N LYS A 149 14.34 3.48 -8.75
CA LYS A 149 14.28 4.85 -9.28
C LYS A 149 15.01 4.99 -10.62
N LYS A 150 16.07 4.20 -10.85
CA LYS A 150 16.82 4.18 -12.12
C LYS A 150 16.09 3.41 -13.23
N ARG A 151 15.12 2.56 -12.88
CA ARG A 151 14.38 1.69 -13.79
C ARG A 151 12.88 1.98 -13.66
N ILE A 152 12.26 2.59 -14.68
CA ILE A 152 10.83 2.98 -14.64
C ILE A 152 9.95 1.82 -14.12
N ARG A 153 10.21 0.58 -14.56
CA ARG A 153 9.60 -0.64 -14.01
C ARG A 153 10.63 -1.77 -13.99
N ILE A 154 10.64 -2.58 -12.92
CA ILE A 154 11.56 -3.72 -12.77
C ILE A 154 10.85 -4.94 -12.19
N THR A 155 11.18 -6.13 -12.66
CA THR A 155 10.62 -7.37 -12.11
C THR A 155 11.22 -7.65 -10.72
N SER A 156 10.48 -8.36 -9.86
CA SER A 156 10.98 -8.73 -8.52
C SER A 156 12.26 -9.56 -8.58
N ALA A 157 12.38 -10.45 -9.60
CA ALA A 157 13.56 -11.27 -9.82
C ALA A 157 14.78 -10.43 -10.24
N ASP A 158 14.59 -9.50 -11.18
CA ASP A 158 15.66 -8.62 -11.66
C ASP A 158 16.07 -7.63 -10.57
N LEU A 159 15.11 -7.07 -9.82
CA LEU A 159 15.37 -6.20 -8.69
C LEU A 159 16.22 -6.90 -7.63
N TYR A 160 15.87 -8.13 -7.25
CA TYR A 160 16.64 -8.89 -6.28
C TYR A 160 18.04 -9.25 -6.81
N LYS A 161 18.16 -9.59 -8.09
CA LYS A 161 19.45 -9.88 -8.74
C LYS A 161 20.37 -8.65 -8.77
N GLU A 162 19.83 -7.48 -9.11
CA GLU A 162 20.57 -6.21 -9.15
C GLU A 162 20.93 -5.74 -7.74
N TYR A 163 20.01 -5.91 -6.78
CA TYR A 163 20.27 -5.65 -5.37
C TYR A 163 21.42 -6.49 -4.82
N ARG A 164 21.44 -7.81 -5.08
CA ARG A 164 22.53 -8.70 -4.65
C ARG A 164 23.89 -8.31 -5.20
N ARG A 165 23.94 -7.69 -6.38
CA ARG A 165 25.18 -7.17 -6.99
C ARG A 165 25.61 -5.83 -6.39
N SER A 166 24.66 -5.07 -5.85
CA SER A 166 24.87 -3.70 -5.37
C SER A 166 25.16 -3.62 -3.87
N THR A 167 25.19 -4.75 -3.15
CA THR A 167 25.51 -4.77 -1.71
C THR A 167 26.40 -5.96 -1.35
N PRO A 168 27.45 -5.76 -0.52
CA PRO A 168 28.35 -6.84 -0.12
C PRO A 168 27.70 -7.85 0.85
N LYS A 169 26.65 -7.45 1.57
CA LYS A 169 25.89 -8.31 2.50
C LYS A 169 24.41 -8.32 2.13
N PRO A 170 24.01 -9.06 1.08
CA PRO A 170 22.63 -9.05 0.64
C PRO A 170 21.71 -9.70 1.67
N LEU A 171 20.53 -9.08 1.82
CA LEU A 171 19.46 -9.65 2.60
C LEU A 171 19.02 -11.00 2.03
N VAL A 172 18.74 -11.93 2.94
CA VAL A 172 18.00 -13.16 2.61
C VAL A 172 16.61 -12.80 2.10
N ASP A 173 16.06 -13.63 1.21
CA ASP A 173 14.77 -13.40 0.53
C ASP A 173 13.63 -12.97 1.48
N ARG A 174 13.56 -13.56 2.69
CA ARG A 174 12.58 -13.17 3.72
C ARG A 174 12.68 -11.71 4.12
N ALA A 175 13.89 -11.23 4.38
CA ALA A 175 14.11 -9.86 4.81
C ALA A 175 13.94 -8.88 3.65
N TYR A 176 14.36 -9.25 2.44
CA TYR A 176 14.08 -8.50 1.22
C TYR A 176 12.57 -8.25 1.04
N ARG A 177 11.74 -9.30 1.07
CA ARG A 177 10.28 -9.16 0.92
C ARG A 177 9.66 -8.28 2.01
N ARG A 178 10.09 -8.45 3.26
CA ARG A 178 9.64 -7.60 4.38
C ARG A 178 9.98 -6.12 4.14
N HIS A 179 11.15 -5.82 3.60
CA HIS A 179 11.53 -4.45 3.25
C HIS A 179 10.72 -3.90 2.08
N MET A 180 10.42 -4.72 1.06
CA MET A 180 9.53 -4.34 -0.04
C MET A 180 8.11 -4.04 0.45
N GLN A 181 7.50 -4.95 1.23
CA GLN A 181 6.19 -4.71 1.84
C GLN A 181 6.16 -3.45 2.68
N ARG A 182 7.19 -3.23 3.50
CA ARG A 182 7.30 -2.00 4.30
C ARG A 182 7.30 -0.76 3.40
N MET A 183 8.02 -0.76 2.28
CA MET A 183 8.06 0.36 1.35
C MET A 183 6.73 0.55 0.60
N ILE A 184 6.00 -0.53 0.31
CA ILE A 184 4.65 -0.48 -0.26
C ILE A 184 3.66 0.12 0.74
N GLN A 185 3.69 -0.33 2.00
CA GLN A 185 2.86 0.22 3.09
C GLN A 185 3.12 1.70 3.34
N LEU A 186 4.36 2.15 3.16
CA LEU A 186 4.74 3.56 3.27
C LEU A 186 4.38 4.38 2.02
N GLY A 187 3.81 3.75 0.98
CA GLY A 187 3.46 4.41 -0.28
C GLY A 187 4.68 4.90 -1.07
N LEU A 188 5.85 4.29 -0.85
CA LEU A 188 7.09 4.59 -1.55
C LEU A 188 7.21 3.77 -2.85
N VAL A 189 6.63 2.57 -2.88
CA VAL A 189 6.73 1.61 -4.00
C VAL A 189 5.34 1.14 -4.38
N LYS A 190 5.04 1.10 -5.67
CA LYS A 190 3.87 0.43 -6.25
C LYS A 190 4.28 -0.97 -6.70
N GLU A 191 3.36 -1.92 -6.52
CA GLU A 191 3.49 -3.30 -6.97
C GLU A 191 2.42 -3.57 -8.02
N GLU A 192 2.82 -4.16 -9.14
CA GLU A 192 1.93 -4.58 -10.22
C GLU A 192 2.22 -6.03 -10.64
N GLY A 193 1.16 -6.80 -10.91
CA GLY A 193 1.26 -8.20 -11.32
C GLY A 193 1.60 -9.16 -10.17
N SER A 194 1.68 -10.44 -10.49
CA SER A 194 1.87 -11.53 -9.51
C SER A 194 2.92 -12.55 -9.96
N GLY A 195 3.40 -13.36 -9.01
CA GLY A 195 4.35 -14.45 -9.29
C GLY A 195 5.63 -13.99 -9.99
N ARG A 196 5.99 -14.66 -11.09
CA ARG A 196 7.18 -14.34 -11.91
C ARG A 196 7.10 -12.97 -12.59
N TRP A 197 5.88 -12.46 -12.82
CA TRP A 197 5.63 -11.19 -13.49
C TRP A 197 5.44 -10.02 -12.53
N LYS A 198 5.62 -10.27 -11.22
CA LYS A 198 5.58 -9.24 -10.19
C LYS A 198 6.61 -8.15 -10.50
N ARG A 199 6.14 -6.92 -10.65
CA ARG A 199 6.92 -5.74 -10.96
C ARG A 199 6.78 -4.71 -9.86
N TYR A 200 7.87 -3.99 -9.62
CA TYR A 200 7.91 -2.87 -8.70
C TYR A 200 8.23 -1.58 -9.45
N GLU A 201 7.63 -0.50 -8.97
CA GLU A 201 7.81 0.84 -9.49
C GLU A 201 7.96 1.81 -8.31
N ALA A 202 9.02 2.63 -8.33
CA ALA A 202 9.20 3.67 -7.31
C ALA A 202 8.19 4.79 -7.53
N VAL A 203 7.40 5.11 -6.51
CA VAL A 203 6.42 6.20 -6.59
C VAL A 203 7.15 7.52 -6.40
N SER A 204 7.29 8.28 -7.51
CA SER A 204 7.96 9.59 -7.57
C SER A 204 7.04 10.75 -7.19
#